data_AF-A0AAW2RIV8-F1
#
_entry.id   AF-A0AAW2RIV8-F1
#
_cell.length_a   1.000
_cell.length_b   1.000
_cell.length_c   1.000
_cell.angle_alpha   90.00
_cell.angle_beta   90.00
_cell.angle_gamma   90.00
#
_symmetry.space_group_name_H-M   'P 1'
#
loop_
_entity.id
_entity.type
_entity.pdbx_description
1 polymer ?
#
loop_
_entity_poly.entity_id
_entity_poly.type
_entity_poly.pdbx_seq_one_letter_code
_entity_poly.pdbx_strand_id
1 'polypeptide(L)'
;MNIGPDPSIVTTEHMPAPTIEDQATASRNMATVMDLLRREDVKRIGIWGMGGVGKTTLVQNINNKLSGSDSFSIVMWITVSNRYQETESALKKVQTLIAKRMKRGAT
;
A
#
# COMPACT_ATOMS: atom_id res chain seq x y z
N MET A 1 -3.89 -33.29 0.12
CA MET A 1 -4.89 -32.20 0.04
C MET A 1 -4.13 -30.91 -0.24
N ASN A 2 -4.22 -30.37 -1.46
CA ASN A 2 -3.66 -29.06 -1.75
C ASN A 2 -4.64 -28.03 -1.18
N ILE A 3 -4.32 -27.44 -0.03
CA ILE A 3 -5.11 -26.34 0.52
C ILE A 3 -4.70 -25.11 -0.30
N GLY A 4 -5.52 -24.78 -1.30
CA GLY A 4 -5.38 -23.51 -2.01
C GLY A 4 -5.52 -22.34 -1.04
N PRO A 5 -5.00 -21.15 -1.39
CA PRO A 5 -5.08 -19.98 -0.51
C PRO A 5 -6.54 -19.67 -0.15
N ASP A 6 -6.80 -19.44 1.14
CA ASP A 6 -8.12 -19.10 1.66
C ASP A 6 -8.61 -17.78 1.02
N PRO A 7 -9.75 -17.77 0.30
CA PRO A 7 -10.31 -16.58 -0.34
C PRO A 7 -10.68 -15.45 0.64
N SER A 8 -10.66 -15.71 1.95
CA SER A 8 -10.92 -14.74 3.02
C SER A 8 -9.70 -13.85 3.34
N ILE A 9 -8.49 -14.30 3.00
CA ILE A 9 -7.24 -13.56 3.20
C ILE A 9 -6.94 -12.76 1.93
N VAL A 10 -7.64 -11.63 1.79
CA VAL A 10 -7.22 -10.61 0.83
C VAL A 10 -5.91 -10.01 1.34
N THR A 11 -4.78 -10.56 0.88
CA THR A 11 -3.43 -10.10 1.24
C THR A 11 -3.20 -8.65 0.82
N THR A 12 -3.92 -8.20 -0.22
CA THR A 12 -3.84 -6.88 -0.85
C THR A 12 -5.11 -6.53 -1.63
N GLU A 13 -5.53 -5.26 -1.64
CA GLU A 13 -6.62 -4.79 -2.52
C GLU A 13 -6.03 -4.31 -3.85
N HIS A 14 -6.44 -4.89 -4.99
CA HIS A 14 -6.04 -4.38 -6.30
C HIS A 14 -6.66 -3.00 -6.56
N MET A 15 -5.80 -2.01 -6.81
CA MET A 15 -6.21 -0.62 -7.03
C MET A 15 -6.37 -0.35 -8.52
N PRO A 16 -7.51 0.17 -9.00
CA PRO A 16 -7.61 0.64 -10.37
C PRO A 16 -6.70 1.87 -10.54
N ALA A 17 -5.63 1.71 -11.32
CA ALA A 17 -4.69 2.76 -11.63
C ALA A 17 -4.23 2.64 -13.09
N PRO A 18 -4.00 3.77 -13.78
CA PRO A 18 -3.33 3.72 -15.08
C PRO A 18 -1.93 3.13 -14.90
N THR A 19 -1.48 2.37 -15.90
CA THR A 19 -0.11 1.91 -15.97
C THR A 19 0.85 3.10 -16.04
N ILE A 20 2.01 2.94 -15.42
CA ILE A 20 3.08 3.94 -15.41
C ILE A 20 4.29 3.50 -16.23
N GLU A 21 4.26 2.34 -16.89
CA GLU A 21 5.42 1.76 -17.60
C GLU A 21 5.99 2.72 -18.66
N ASP A 22 5.12 3.39 -19.43
CA ASP A 22 5.50 4.37 -20.44
C ASP A 22 5.87 5.75 -19.86
N GLN A 23 5.78 5.93 -18.54
CA GLN A 23 6.07 7.19 -17.87
C GLN A 23 7.46 7.13 -17.20
N ALA A 24 8.49 7.56 -17.93
CA ALA A 24 9.90 7.45 -17.50
C ALA A 24 10.15 7.92 -16.05
N THR A 25 9.60 9.07 -15.65
CA THR A 25 9.75 9.59 -14.28
C THR A 25 9.04 8.72 -13.24
N ALA A 26 7.82 8.27 -13.52
CA ALA A 26 7.06 7.43 -12.59
C ALA A 26 7.72 6.04 -12.46
N SER A 27 8.18 5.44 -13.56
CA SER A 27 8.93 4.18 -13.57
C SER A 27 10.21 4.25 -12.75
N ARG A 28 11.00 5.34 -12.89
CA ARG A 28 12.20 5.59 -12.05
C ARG A 28 11.84 5.70 -10.58
N ASN A 29 10.83 6.50 -10.25
CA ASN A 29 10.38 6.65 -8.86
C ASN A 29 9.87 5.32 -8.28
N MET A 30 9.16 4.50 -9.07
CA MET A 30 8.74 3.17 -8.64
C MET A 30 9.94 2.28 -8.35
N ALA A 31 10.95 2.26 -9.22
CA ALA A 31 12.18 1.49 -9.00
C ALA A 31 12.88 1.90 -7.70
N THR A 32 13.01 3.21 -7.45
CA THR A 32 13.57 3.75 -6.21
C THR A 32 12.77 3.31 -4.98
N VAL A 33 11.45 3.42 -5.01
CA VAL A 33 10.62 3.03 -3.86
C VAL A 33 10.70 1.52 -3.61
N MET A 34 10.68 0.71 -4.67
CA MET A 34 10.83 -0.75 -4.54
C MET A 34 12.19 -1.15 -3.97
N ASP A 35 13.25 -0.39 -4.27
CA ASP A 35 14.57 -0.60 -3.66
C ASP A 35 14.60 -0.24 -2.18
N LEU A 36 14.04 0.93 -1.83
CA LEU A 36 13.91 1.35 -0.45
C LEU A 36 13.05 0.37 0.39
N LEU A 37 12.02 -0.25 -0.20
CA LEU A 37 11.19 -1.24 0.49
C LEU A 37 11.92 -2.53 0.85
N ARG A 38 13.01 -2.89 0.15
CA ARG A 38 13.84 -4.07 0.47
C ARG A 38 14.85 -3.82 1.59
N ARG A 39 15.06 -2.56 1.96
CA ARG A 39 16.08 -2.16 2.93
C ARG A 39 15.52 -2.24 4.34
N GLU A 40 16.15 -3.04 5.20
CA GLU A 40 15.70 -3.23 6.59
C GLU A 40 15.85 -1.97 7.45
N ASP A 41 16.79 -1.07 7.12
CA ASP A 41 16.99 0.19 7.83
C ASP A 41 15.94 1.27 7.50
N VAL A 42 15.19 1.10 6.41
CA VAL A 42 14.15 2.03 5.97
C VAL A 42 12.80 1.60 6.54
N LYS A 43 12.24 2.40 7.45
CA LYS A 43 10.93 2.11 8.08
C LYS A 43 9.76 2.93 7.52
N ARG A 44 10.04 4.05 6.84
CA ARG A 44 9.02 4.97 6.30
C ARG A 44 9.50 5.59 4.99
N ILE A 45 8.61 5.65 4.00
CA ILE A 45 8.86 6.29 2.70
C ILE A 45 7.75 7.32 2.48
N GLY A 46 8.13 8.58 2.25
CA GLY A 46 7.21 9.67 1.96
C GLY A 46 7.22 10.05 0.48
N ILE A 47 6.06 10.05 -0.18
CA ILE A 47 5.89 10.53 -1.55
C ILE A 47 5.15 11.87 -1.49
N TRP A 48 5.80 12.94 -1.91
CA TRP A 48 5.30 14.32 -1.78
C TRP A 48 5.57 15.13 -3.06
N GLY A 49 4.92 16.30 -3.18
CA GLY A 49 5.03 17.16 -4.36
C GLY A 49 3.70 17.82 -4.75
N MET A 50 3.71 18.58 -5.84
CA MET A 50 2.58 19.39 -6.33
C MET A 50 1.29 18.56 -6.53
N GLY A 51 0.12 19.19 -6.41
CA GLY A 51 -1.17 18.55 -6.71
C GLY A 51 -1.24 18.05 -8.16
N GLY A 52 -1.97 16.96 -8.41
CA GLY A 52 -2.19 16.44 -9.77
C GLY A 52 -1.04 15.64 -10.41
N VAL A 53 0.18 15.67 -9.87
CA VAL A 53 1.37 15.02 -10.48
C VAL A 53 1.38 13.47 -10.46
N GLY A 54 0.31 12.81 -10.02
CA GLY A 54 0.22 11.35 -10.03
C GLY A 54 0.84 10.63 -8.82
N LYS A 55 1.04 11.30 -7.68
CA LYS A 55 1.59 10.66 -6.45
C LYS A 55 0.77 9.44 -6.02
N THR A 56 -0.55 9.59 -5.90
CA THR A 56 -1.45 8.48 -5.53
C THR A 56 -1.38 7.36 -6.55
N THR A 57 -1.33 7.69 -7.84
CA THR A 57 -1.17 6.73 -8.94
C THR A 57 0.10 5.90 -8.83
N LEU A 58 1.22 6.53 -8.43
CA LEU A 58 2.47 5.81 -8.16
C LEU A 58 2.31 4.81 -7.01
N VAL A 59 1.70 5.22 -5.88
CA VAL A 59 1.50 4.32 -4.73
C VAL A 59 0.54 3.17 -5.05
N GLN A 60 -0.50 3.42 -5.86
CA GLN A 60 -1.42 2.38 -6.32
C GLN A 60 -0.70 1.30 -7.14
N ASN A 61 0.15 1.71 -8.09
CA ASN A 61 0.95 0.77 -8.89
C ASN A 61 1.94 -0.02 -8.01
N ILE A 62 2.56 0.62 -7.01
CA ILE A 62 3.42 -0.07 -6.03
C ILE A 62 2.61 -1.13 -5.27
N ASN A 63 1.45 -0.78 -4.73
CA ASN A 63 0.57 -1.72 -4.03
C ASN A 63 0.24 -2.94 -4.90
N ASN A 64 -0.15 -2.72 -6.17
CA ASN A 64 -0.48 -3.79 -7.11
C ASN A 64 0.75 -4.63 -7.52
N LYS A 65 1.96 -4.07 -7.44
CA LYS A 65 3.19 -4.83 -7.67
C LYS A 65 3.54 -5.69 -6.46
N LEU A 66 3.30 -5.18 -5.25
CA LEU A 66 3.52 -5.93 -4.01
C LEU A 66 2.50 -7.05 -3.82
N SER A 67 1.28 -6.92 -4.36
CA SER A 67 0.26 -7.97 -4.29
C SER A 67 0.61 -9.29 -4.96
N GLY A 68 1.58 -9.28 -5.87
CA GLY A 68 2.09 -10.47 -6.54
C GLY A 68 3.46 -10.94 -6.04
N SER A 69 3.94 -10.42 -4.90
CA SER A 69 5.29 -10.73 -4.41
C SER A 69 5.26 -11.30 -2.99
N ASP A 70 6.15 -12.26 -2.72
CA ASP A 70 6.31 -12.84 -1.37
C ASP A 70 7.11 -11.95 -0.41
N SER A 71 7.44 -10.71 -0.82
CA SER A 71 8.27 -9.79 -0.01
C SER A 71 7.55 -9.28 1.25
N PHE A 72 6.21 -9.31 1.28
CA PHE A 72 5.42 -8.85 2.42
C PHE A 72 4.25 -9.81 2.67
N SER A 73 4.07 -10.22 3.92
CA SER A 73 2.95 -11.08 4.29
C SER A 73 1.59 -10.37 4.18
N ILE A 74 1.57 -9.04 4.34
CA ILE A 74 0.35 -8.22 4.29
C ILE A 74 0.70 -6.86 3.68
N VAL A 75 -0.10 -6.39 2.71
CA VAL A 75 -0.07 -5.00 2.23
C VAL A 75 -1.45 -4.36 2.46
N MET A 76 -1.47 -3.23 3.15
CA MET A 76 -2.70 -2.53 3.50
C MET A 76 -2.74 -1.15 2.85
N TRP A 77 -3.84 -0.85 2.18
CA TRP A 77 -4.15 0.50 1.70
C TRP A 77 -5.13 1.18 2.66
N ILE A 78 -4.75 2.36 3.17
CA ILE A 78 -5.59 3.14 4.09
C ILE A 78 -5.64 4.59 3.60
N THR A 79 -6.84 5.06 3.28
CA THR A 79 -7.08 6.46 2.89
C THR A 79 -7.47 7.27 4.13
N VAL A 80 -6.71 8.34 4.42
CA VAL A 80 -7.04 9.31 5.47
C VAL A 80 -7.41 10.63 4.81
N SER A 81 -8.57 11.20 5.17
CA SER A 81 -9.05 12.47 4.63
C SER A 81 -9.28 13.47 5.76
N ASN A 82 -9.00 14.75 5.51
CA ASN A 82 -9.21 15.83 6.48
C ASN A 82 -10.71 16.11 6.80
N ARG A 83 -11.64 15.34 6.23
CA ARG A 83 -13.07 15.44 6.56
C ARG A 83 -13.41 14.85 7.94
N TYR A 84 -12.48 14.17 8.59
CA TYR A 84 -12.60 13.78 9.98
C TYR A 84 -12.22 14.97 10.86
N GLN A 85 -13.19 15.82 11.21
CA GLN A 85 -12.98 17.06 11.99
C GLN A 85 -12.53 16.84 13.45
N GLU A 86 -12.10 15.62 13.82
CA GLU A 86 -11.49 15.33 15.11
C GLU A 86 -10.31 14.37 14.91
N THR A 87 -9.11 14.87 15.18
CA THR A 87 -7.82 14.18 14.98
C THR A 87 -7.74 12.85 15.73
N GLU A 88 -8.35 12.79 16.92
CA GLU A 88 -8.44 11.58 17.76
C GLU A 88 -9.29 10.47 17.10
N SER A 89 -10.37 10.85 16.40
CA SER A 89 -11.25 9.91 15.70
C SER A 89 -10.56 9.28 14.48
N ALA A 90 -9.76 10.07 13.76
CA ALA A 90 -9.05 9.60 12.57
C ALA A 90 -7.96 8.58 12.94
N LEU A 91 -7.14 8.86 13.96
CA LEU A 91 -6.10 7.94 14.41
C LEU A 91 -6.69 6.62 14.91
N LYS A 92 -7.76 6.70 15.72
CA LYS A 92 -8.46 5.51 16.23
C LYS A 92 -9.02 4.65 15.10
N LYS A 93 -9.54 5.27 14.03
CA LYS A 93 -10.01 4.55 12.83
C LYS A 93 -8.87 3.83 12.11
N VAL A 94 -7.75 4.50 11.87
CA VAL A 94 -6.57 3.89 11.25
C VAL A 94 -6.08 2.69 12.07
N GLN A 95 -5.91 2.86 13.37
CA GLN A 95 -5.49 1.78 14.28
C GLN A 95 -6.47 0.60 14.28
N THR A 96 -7.78 0.89 14.31
CA THR A 96 -8.82 -0.14 14.27
C THR A 96 -8.79 -0.92 12.96
N LEU A 97 -8.59 -0.25 11.82
CA LEU A 97 -8.47 -0.89 10.51
C LEU A 97 -7.23 -1.80 10.43
N ILE A 98 -6.08 -1.31 10.91
CA ILE A 98 -4.84 -2.09 10.98
C ILE A 98 -5.05 -3.33 11.86
N ALA A 99 -5.56 -3.15 13.09
CA ALA A 99 -5.79 -4.26 14.02
C ALA A 99 -6.74 -5.32 13.45
N LYS A 100 -7.81 -4.91 12.76
CA LYS A 100 -8.75 -5.83 12.11
C LYS A 100 -8.09 -6.64 11.00
N ARG A 101 -7.17 -6.03 10.23
CA ARG A 101 -6.46 -6.70 9.14
C ARG A 101 -5.36 -7.64 9.65
N MET A 102 -4.62 -7.25 10.69
CA MET A 102 -3.60 -8.11 11.31
C MET A 102 -4.20 -9.39 11.89
N LYS A 103 -5.38 -9.31 12.53
CA LYS A 103 -6.07 -10.49 13.09
C LYS A 103 -6.49 -11.53 12.05
N ARG A 104 -6.52 -11.18 10.77
CA ARG A 104 -6.92 -12.09 9.67
C ARG A 104 -5.76 -12.82 9.01
N GLY A 105 -4.51 -12.44 9.28
CA GLY A 105 -3.31 -13.06 8.70
C GLY A 105 -2.52 -13.93 9.68
N ALA A 106 -3.07 -14.26 10.86
CA ALA A 106 -2.39 -14.96 11.96
C ALA A 106 -2.85 -16.42 12.16
N THR A 107 -3.43 -17.04 11.13
CA THR A 107 -3.89 -18.45 11.13
C THR A 107 -3.08 -19.28 10.18
#